data_AF-A0A8E6BAL6-F1
#
_entry.id   AF-A0A8E6BAL6-F1
#
_cell.length_a   1.000
_cell.length_b   1.000
_cell.length_c   1.000
_cell.angle_alpha   90.00
_cell.angle_beta   90.00
_cell.angle_gamma   90.00
#
_symmetry.space_group_name_H-M   'P 1'
#
loop_
_entity.id
_entity.type
_entity.pdbx_description
1 polymer ?
#
loop_
_entity_poly.entity_id
_entity_poly.type
_entity_poly.pdbx_seq_one_letter_code
_entity_poly.pdbx_strand_id
1 'polypeptide(L)'
;MKPPLIEYGVPLDPNSMIVPADATELELEAGHPGLGDAAYIERRKQLFQLCRKHRLENLGPPIIEYNEEETRIWQEVSPKLDELHIQHASEIYLKAKRQLGISDKEIPQLRLLSEQVDRVTRMHLVPAEGPIPYRTFYKYIGQRGFPVTQFIRHGSHPEFTPEPDMIHDCLGHVPPLMNQDYAELLTLIGLAASTTMEGDQVLALKRFSWFSVEFGLIEEQGEVKVFGAGILSSTGEIPFSLSKDVIHRPFVTDEVIETDYDPSRMQDKLFVIPSFRFLRQEIEKLVKRFNIPV
;
A
#
# COMPACT_ATOMS: atom_id res chain seq x y z
N MET A 1 14.60 -8.23 30.50
CA MET A 1 14.90 -7.68 29.16
C MET A 1 13.72 -8.03 28.26
N LYS A 2 13.17 -7.08 27.50
CA LYS A 2 12.20 -7.41 26.45
C LYS A 2 12.91 -8.31 25.42
N PRO A 3 12.25 -9.34 24.84
CA PRO A 3 12.85 -10.13 23.77
C PRO A 3 13.23 -9.23 22.58
N PRO A 4 14.24 -9.62 21.78
CA PRO A 4 14.60 -8.86 20.58
C PRO A 4 13.40 -8.79 19.63
N LEU A 5 13.18 -7.64 19.01
CA LEU A 5 12.24 -7.53 17.91
C LEU A 5 12.82 -8.25 16.71
N ILE A 6 12.01 -9.10 16.08
CA ILE A 6 12.39 -9.85 14.90
C ILE A 6 11.39 -9.49 13.81
N GLU A 7 11.93 -9.05 12.68
CA GLU A 7 11.20 -8.83 11.45
C GLU A 7 11.95 -9.58 10.35
N TYR A 8 11.25 -10.51 9.69
CA TYR A 8 11.81 -11.33 8.59
C TYR A 8 12.95 -12.24 9.07
N GLY A 9 12.87 -12.75 10.30
CA GLY A 9 13.95 -13.53 10.92
C GLY A 9 15.21 -12.72 11.26
N VAL A 10 15.19 -11.40 11.06
CA VAL A 10 16.32 -10.51 11.34
C VAL A 10 16.02 -9.66 12.59
N PRO A 11 16.99 -9.51 13.52
CA PRO A 11 16.85 -8.57 14.63
C PRO A 11 16.65 -7.13 14.12
N LEU A 12 15.56 -6.51 14.55
CA LEU A 12 15.19 -5.15 14.17
C LEU A 12 15.63 -4.16 15.25
N ASP A 13 16.36 -3.11 14.88
CA ASP A 13 16.64 -2.00 15.80
C ASP A 13 15.38 -1.11 15.92
N PRO A 14 14.75 -1.03 17.11
CA PRO A 14 13.60 -0.16 17.33
C PRO A 14 13.84 1.30 16.92
N ASN A 15 15.07 1.81 17.07
CA ASN A 15 15.40 3.20 16.77
C ASN A 15 15.45 3.48 15.27
N SER A 16 15.80 2.47 14.46
CA SER A 16 15.84 2.57 13.00
C SER A 16 14.46 2.87 12.39
N MET A 17 13.37 2.53 13.10
CA MET A 17 12.00 2.80 12.68
C MET A 17 11.50 4.20 13.06
N ILE A 18 12.13 4.84 14.04
CA ILE A 18 11.61 6.08 14.63
C ILE A 18 12.07 7.32 13.86
N VAL A 19 13.30 7.34 13.30
CA VAL A 19 13.76 8.47 12.47
C VAL A 19 14.70 7.99 11.34
N PRO A 20 14.20 7.31 10.29
CA PRO A 20 15.02 7.07 9.11
C PRO A 20 15.27 8.39 8.38
N ALA A 21 16.45 8.53 7.77
CA ALA A 21 16.75 9.69 6.92
C ALA A 21 15.79 9.71 5.72
N ASP A 22 15.27 10.88 5.40
CA ASP A 22 14.47 11.09 4.19
C ASP A 22 15.40 11.07 2.98
N ALA A 23 15.19 10.13 2.06
CA ALA A 23 16.02 9.96 0.87
C ALA A 23 16.02 11.26 0.04
N THR A 24 17.20 11.78 -0.28
CA THR A 24 17.33 13.03 -1.07
C THR A 24 17.59 12.77 -2.55
N GLU A 25 17.88 11.52 -2.90
CA GLU A 25 18.16 11.08 -4.26
C GLU A 25 17.56 9.72 -4.54
N LEU A 26 17.40 9.40 -5.82
CA LEU A 26 16.94 8.09 -6.26
C LEU A 26 18.08 7.07 -6.12
N GLU A 27 17.82 6.03 -5.36
CA GLU A 27 18.66 4.83 -5.29
C GLU A 27 17.84 3.62 -5.76
N LEU A 28 18.34 2.91 -6.78
CA LEU A 28 17.75 1.65 -7.21
C LEU A 28 18.48 0.50 -6.51
N GLU A 29 17.71 -0.42 -5.92
CA GLU A 29 18.26 -1.58 -5.23
C GLU A 29 19.04 -2.51 -6.18
N ALA A 30 19.97 -3.29 -5.61
CA ALA A 30 20.70 -4.31 -6.36
C ALA A 30 19.73 -5.34 -6.97
N GLY A 31 19.86 -5.59 -8.27
CA GLY A 31 18.96 -6.48 -9.00
C GLY A 31 17.68 -5.82 -9.52
N HIS A 32 17.48 -4.51 -9.28
CA HIS A 32 16.36 -3.78 -9.86
C HIS A 32 16.37 -3.87 -11.41
N PRO A 33 15.24 -4.19 -12.08
CA PRO A 33 15.24 -4.44 -13.53
C PRO A 33 15.69 -3.28 -14.41
N GLY A 34 15.51 -2.04 -13.94
CA GLY A 34 15.98 -0.83 -14.59
C GLY A 34 17.47 -0.52 -14.40
N LEU A 35 18.24 -1.34 -13.67
CA LEU A 35 19.69 -1.17 -13.58
C LEU A 35 20.31 -1.34 -14.96
N GLY A 36 21.09 -0.33 -15.40
CA GLY A 36 21.71 -0.32 -16.73
C GLY A 36 20.85 0.29 -17.82
N ASP A 37 19.58 0.63 -17.55
CA ASP A 37 18.75 1.43 -18.46
C ASP A 37 18.85 2.91 -18.11
N ALA A 38 19.68 3.64 -18.86
CA ALA A 38 19.90 5.07 -18.63
C ALA A 38 18.64 5.92 -18.85
N ALA A 39 17.76 5.54 -19.78
CA ALA A 39 16.54 6.29 -20.07
C ALA A 39 15.53 6.12 -18.92
N TYR A 40 15.37 4.90 -18.42
CA TYR A 40 14.55 4.62 -17.25
C TYR A 40 15.06 5.35 -15.99
N ILE A 41 16.36 5.29 -15.72
CA ILE A 41 16.98 5.95 -14.56
C ILE A 41 16.78 7.46 -14.63
N GLU A 42 16.98 8.08 -15.79
CA GLU A 42 16.78 9.51 -15.97
C GLU A 42 15.31 9.90 -15.76
N ARG A 43 14.37 9.13 -16.33
CA ARG A 43 12.94 9.34 -16.11
C ARG A 43 12.57 9.23 -14.63
N ARG A 44 13.08 8.22 -13.92
CA ARG A 44 12.85 8.05 -12.48
C ARG A 44 13.42 9.19 -11.65
N LYS A 45 14.60 9.72 -11.98
CA LYS A 45 15.19 10.89 -11.30
C LYS A 45 14.32 12.14 -11.45
N GLN A 46 13.79 12.38 -12.65
CA GLN A 46 12.88 13.51 -12.90
C GLN A 46 11.60 13.40 -12.07
N LEU A 47 10.96 12.23 -12.09
CA LEU A 47 9.75 11.97 -11.29
C LEU A 47 10.03 12.06 -9.79
N PHE A 48 11.17 11.54 -9.33
CA PHE A 48 11.60 11.64 -7.94
C PHE A 48 11.68 13.10 -7.49
N GLN A 49 12.41 13.94 -8.23
CA GLN A 49 12.57 15.36 -7.90
C GLN A 49 11.24 16.11 -7.90
N LEU A 50 10.39 15.84 -8.90
CA LEU A 50 9.08 16.48 -9.03
C LEU A 50 8.14 16.09 -7.89
N CYS A 51 7.98 14.78 -7.63
CA CYS A 51 7.13 14.29 -6.55
C CYS A 51 7.63 14.74 -5.18
N ARG A 52 8.95 14.70 -4.93
CA ARG A 52 9.56 15.20 -3.68
C ARG A 52 9.25 16.67 -3.46
N LYS A 53 9.42 17.51 -4.49
CA LYS A 53 9.08 18.93 -4.42
C LYS A 53 7.61 19.12 -4.04
N HIS A 54 6.70 18.44 -4.75
CA HIS A 54 5.27 18.54 -4.48
C HIS A 54 4.89 18.08 -3.08
N ARG A 55 5.53 17.02 -2.57
CA ARG A 55 5.32 16.50 -1.22
C ARG A 55 5.74 17.51 -0.16
N LEU A 56 6.93 18.07 -0.30
CA LEU A 56 7.51 18.99 0.69
C LEU A 56 6.85 20.38 0.66
N GLU A 57 6.38 20.83 -0.51
CA GLU A 57 5.67 22.10 -0.69
C GLU A 57 4.14 21.97 -0.51
N ASN A 58 3.64 20.78 -0.17
CA ASN A 58 2.21 20.48 0.01
C ASN A 58 1.34 20.90 -1.19
N LEU A 59 1.81 20.57 -2.40
CA LEU A 59 1.15 20.95 -3.65
C LEU A 59 0.13 19.92 -4.13
N GLY A 60 0.06 18.73 -3.52
CA GLY A 60 -0.68 17.57 -4.03
C GLY A 60 -0.03 16.94 -5.28
N PRO A 61 -0.59 15.84 -5.84
CA PRO A 61 0.06 15.09 -6.90
C PRO A 61 0.28 15.92 -8.19
N PRO A 62 1.49 15.98 -8.76
CA PRO A 62 1.73 16.65 -10.03
C PRO A 62 0.93 16.00 -11.17
N ILE A 63 0.59 16.78 -12.21
CA ILE A 63 0.12 16.21 -13.47
C ILE A 63 1.34 15.64 -14.21
N ILE A 64 1.26 14.38 -14.61
CA ILE A 64 2.35 13.67 -15.30
C ILE A 64 1.98 13.46 -16.76
N GLU A 65 2.85 13.91 -17.65
CA GLU A 65 2.85 13.48 -19.04
C GLU A 65 3.59 12.13 -19.10
N TYR A 66 2.81 11.05 -19.12
CA TYR A 66 3.35 9.70 -19.25
C TYR A 66 3.81 9.45 -20.69
N ASN A 67 4.96 8.83 -20.85
CA ASN A 67 5.51 8.52 -22.18
C ASN A 67 4.86 7.27 -22.79
N GLU A 68 5.21 6.98 -24.05
CA GLU A 68 4.66 5.84 -24.79
C GLU A 68 4.98 4.49 -24.12
N GLU A 69 6.16 4.34 -23.52
CA GLU A 69 6.57 3.10 -22.84
C GLU A 69 5.79 2.90 -21.53
N GLU A 70 5.65 3.95 -20.72
CA GLU A 70 4.82 3.95 -19.51
C GLU A 70 3.36 3.58 -19.85
N THR A 71 2.83 4.17 -20.93
CA THR A 71 1.48 3.88 -21.44
C THR A 71 1.34 2.43 -21.92
N ARG A 72 2.35 1.93 -22.65
CA ARG A 72 2.40 0.54 -23.12
C ARG A 72 2.35 -0.44 -21.95
N ILE A 73 3.14 -0.21 -20.91
CA ILE A 73 3.19 -1.08 -19.71
C ILE A 73 1.84 -1.08 -19.00
N TRP A 74 1.21 0.08 -18.81
CA TRP A 74 -0.13 0.15 -18.23
C TRP A 74 -1.14 -0.66 -19.03
N GLN A 75 -1.14 -0.51 -20.36
CA GLN A 75 -2.04 -1.22 -21.26
C GLN A 75 -1.74 -2.72 -21.37
N GLU A 76 -0.54 -3.17 -20.98
CA GLU A 76 -0.19 -4.59 -20.90
C GLU A 76 -0.66 -5.24 -19.60
N VAL A 77 -0.54 -4.54 -18.47
CA VAL A 77 -0.79 -5.09 -17.12
C VAL A 77 -2.23 -4.87 -16.67
N SER A 78 -2.78 -3.68 -16.87
CA SER A 78 -4.09 -3.28 -16.32
C SER A 78 -5.25 -4.15 -16.82
N PRO A 79 -5.32 -4.59 -18.09
CA PRO A 79 -6.39 -5.50 -18.52
C PRO A 79 -6.36 -6.85 -17.79
N LYS A 80 -5.17 -7.42 -17.58
CA LYS A 80 -5.00 -8.70 -16.88
C LYS A 80 -5.43 -8.59 -15.42
N LEU A 81 -5.04 -7.49 -14.76
CA LEU A 81 -5.51 -7.18 -13.40
C LEU A 81 -7.02 -6.95 -13.36
N ASP A 82 -7.61 -6.27 -14.35
CA ASP A 82 -9.06 -6.03 -14.37
C ASP A 82 -9.86 -7.34 -14.47
N GLU A 83 -9.44 -8.27 -15.33
CA GLU A 83 -10.05 -9.60 -15.42
C GLU A 83 -10.00 -10.35 -14.07
N LEU A 84 -8.87 -10.29 -13.38
CA LEU A 84 -8.69 -10.88 -12.06
C LEU A 84 -9.52 -10.16 -10.98
N HIS A 85 -9.59 -8.83 -11.02
CA HIS A 85 -10.39 -8.06 -10.07
C HIS A 85 -11.87 -8.40 -10.18
N ILE A 86 -12.41 -8.52 -11.39
CA ILE A 86 -13.81 -8.88 -11.61
C ILE A 86 -14.15 -10.24 -10.96
N GLN A 87 -13.20 -11.17 -10.96
CA GLN A 87 -13.40 -12.51 -10.40
C GLN A 87 -13.18 -12.57 -8.88
N HIS A 88 -12.17 -11.85 -8.38
CA HIS A 88 -11.58 -12.12 -7.06
C HIS A 88 -11.61 -10.94 -6.09
N ALA A 89 -11.71 -9.70 -6.57
CA ALA A 89 -11.73 -8.53 -5.69
C ALA A 89 -13.08 -8.38 -4.99
N SER A 90 -13.07 -7.71 -3.84
CA SER A 90 -14.28 -7.39 -3.09
C SER A 90 -15.21 -6.46 -3.88
N GLU A 91 -16.51 -6.55 -3.62
CA GLU A 91 -17.49 -5.66 -4.26
C GLU A 91 -17.27 -4.20 -3.83
N ILE A 92 -16.76 -3.96 -2.61
CA ILE A 92 -16.37 -2.62 -2.15
C ILE A 92 -15.29 -2.03 -3.06
N TYR A 93 -14.26 -2.82 -3.35
CA TYR A 93 -13.18 -2.42 -4.26
C TYR A 93 -13.70 -2.14 -5.68
N LEU A 94 -14.48 -3.08 -6.24
CA LEU A 94 -14.98 -2.96 -7.62
C LEU A 94 -15.89 -1.74 -7.81
N LYS A 95 -16.77 -1.45 -6.85
CA LYS A 95 -17.59 -0.23 -6.87
C LYS A 95 -16.75 1.03 -6.83
N ALA A 96 -15.76 1.08 -5.94
CA ALA A 96 -14.87 2.24 -5.81
C ALA A 96 -14.03 2.46 -7.07
N LYS A 97 -13.43 1.40 -7.63
CA LYS A 97 -12.65 1.46 -8.88
C LYS A 97 -13.48 2.05 -10.02
N ARG A 98 -14.73 1.57 -10.19
CA ARG A 98 -15.68 2.10 -11.18
C ARG A 98 -16.04 3.56 -10.94
N GLN A 99 -16.31 3.95 -9.68
CA GLN A 99 -16.64 5.32 -9.33
C GLN A 99 -15.49 6.29 -9.61
N LEU A 100 -14.26 5.85 -9.33
CA LEU A 100 -13.04 6.61 -9.59
C LEU A 100 -12.71 6.74 -11.08
N GLY A 101 -13.38 5.97 -11.95
CA GLY A 101 -13.13 5.97 -13.40
C GLY A 101 -11.78 5.37 -13.78
N ILE A 102 -11.18 4.54 -12.91
CA ILE A 102 -9.91 3.87 -13.20
C ILE A 102 -10.17 2.80 -14.26
N SER A 103 -9.55 2.94 -15.42
CA SER A 103 -9.71 2.06 -16.58
C SER A 103 -8.37 1.50 -17.06
N ASP A 104 -8.43 0.51 -17.95
CA ASP A 104 -7.26 -0.10 -18.58
C ASP A 104 -6.69 0.71 -19.77
N LYS A 105 -7.38 1.77 -20.20
CA LYS A 105 -7.02 2.53 -21.43
C LYS A 105 -5.99 3.61 -21.20
N GLU A 106 -6.13 4.33 -20.10
CA GLU A 106 -5.32 5.52 -19.79
C GLU A 106 -4.83 5.44 -18.34
N ILE A 107 -3.57 5.84 -18.14
CA ILE A 107 -3.01 5.99 -16.79
C ILE A 107 -3.73 7.16 -16.12
N PRO A 108 -4.42 6.94 -14.98
CA PRO A 108 -5.15 8.01 -14.33
C PRO A 108 -4.21 9.04 -13.70
N GLN A 109 -4.66 10.30 -13.62
CA GLN A 109 -3.92 11.34 -12.91
C GLN A 109 -4.29 11.31 -11.42
N LEU A 110 -3.29 11.09 -10.55
CA LEU A 110 -3.53 11.04 -9.10
C LEU A 110 -4.10 12.35 -8.54
N ARG A 111 -3.84 13.49 -9.20
CA ARG A 111 -4.50 14.77 -8.87
C ARG A 111 -6.02 14.64 -8.89
N LEU A 112 -6.56 14.08 -9.96
CA LEU A 112 -8.00 13.97 -10.18
C LEU A 112 -8.62 12.91 -9.26
N LEU A 113 -7.90 11.80 -9.05
CA LEU A 113 -8.33 10.78 -8.08
C LEU A 113 -8.36 11.35 -6.66
N SER A 114 -7.35 12.14 -6.27
CA SER A 114 -7.29 12.80 -4.95
C SER A 114 -8.48 13.72 -4.70
N GLU A 115 -8.93 14.47 -5.70
CA GLU A 115 -10.10 15.34 -5.56
C GLU A 115 -11.39 14.56 -5.32
N GLN A 116 -11.52 13.38 -5.94
CA GLN A 116 -12.69 12.52 -5.73
C GLN A 116 -12.66 11.86 -4.35
N VAL A 117 -11.49 11.34 -3.95
CA VAL A 117 -11.30 10.73 -2.63
C VAL A 117 -11.58 11.76 -1.52
N ASP A 118 -11.10 13.00 -1.66
CA ASP A 118 -11.35 14.06 -0.66
C ASP A 118 -12.84 14.34 -0.49
N ARG A 119 -13.60 14.40 -1.58
CA ARG A 119 -15.05 14.66 -1.51
C ARG A 119 -15.80 13.56 -0.78
N VAL A 120 -15.33 12.32 -0.83
CA VAL A 120 -16.04 11.16 -0.25
C VAL A 120 -15.62 10.91 1.19
N THR A 121 -14.32 10.87 1.48
CA THR A 121 -13.81 10.48 2.79
C THR A 121 -12.90 11.51 3.43
N ARG A 122 -12.68 12.69 2.82
CA ARG A 122 -11.69 13.68 3.28
C ARG A 122 -10.25 13.16 3.33
N MET A 123 -10.00 12.00 2.72
CA MET A 123 -8.65 11.53 2.45
C MET A 123 -8.13 12.24 1.20
N HIS A 124 -6.84 12.46 1.10
CA HIS A 124 -6.21 13.00 -0.10
C HIS A 124 -4.94 12.21 -0.41
N LEU A 125 -4.46 12.34 -1.64
CA LEU A 125 -3.24 11.67 -2.08
C LEU A 125 -2.05 12.62 -1.93
N VAL A 126 -0.95 12.10 -1.42
CA VAL A 126 0.32 12.83 -1.28
C VAL A 126 1.32 12.21 -2.26
N PRO A 127 1.95 12.96 -3.18
CA PRO A 127 2.91 12.36 -4.08
C PRO A 127 4.12 11.85 -3.29
N ALA A 128 4.51 10.61 -3.54
CA ALA A 128 5.72 9.98 -3.04
C ALA A 128 6.73 9.87 -4.18
N GLU A 129 7.97 10.24 -3.91
CA GLU A 129 9.09 10.14 -4.84
C GLU A 129 9.67 8.72 -4.95
N GLY A 130 9.25 7.82 -4.06
CA GLY A 130 9.77 6.47 -3.87
C GLY A 130 9.43 6.01 -2.45
N PRO A 131 10.18 5.05 -1.90
CA PRO A 131 10.01 4.61 -0.52
C PRO A 131 10.16 5.77 0.47
N ILE A 132 9.10 6.05 1.23
CA ILE A 132 9.11 7.07 2.29
C ILE A 132 9.43 6.38 3.63
N PRO A 133 10.30 6.97 4.48
CA PRO A 133 10.54 6.51 5.84
C PRO A 133 9.24 6.22 6.60
N TYR A 134 9.16 5.05 7.27
CA TYR A 134 7.95 4.56 7.93
C TYR A 134 7.22 5.63 8.76
N ARG A 135 7.90 6.30 9.68
CA ARG A 135 7.28 7.34 10.52
C ARG A 135 6.77 8.53 9.72
N THR A 136 7.49 8.94 8.68
CA THR A 136 7.08 10.03 7.76
C THR A 136 5.84 9.62 6.96
N PHE A 137 5.82 8.40 6.42
CA PHE A 137 4.69 7.84 5.67
C PHE A 137 3.41 7.87 6.51
N TYR A 138 3.46 7.30 7.72
CA TYR A 138 2.29 7.26 8.61
C TYR A 138 1.91 8.63 9.20
N LYS A 139 2.85 9.57 9.29
CA LYS A 139 2.52 10.96 9.67
C LYS A 139 1.58 11.61 8.64
N TYR A 140 1.83 11.42 7.35
CA TYR A 140 0.89 11.89 6.32
C TYR A 140 -0.46 11.17 6.44
N ILE A 141 -0.46 9.84 6.63
CA ILE A 141 -1.70 9.07 6.76
C ILE A 141 -2.53 9.54 7.96
N GLY A 142 -1.90 9.83 9.10
CA GLY A 142 -2.58 10.38 10.28
C GLY A 142 -3.20 11.77 10.04
N GLN A 143 -2.73 12.48 9.02
CA GLN A 143 -3.29 13.74 8.52
C GLN A 143 -4.24 13.54 7.33
N ARG A 144 -4.72 12.30 7.14
CA ARG A 144 -5.59 11.86 6.03
C ARG A 144 -4.95 11.98 4.64
N GLY A 145 -3.63 12.13 4.56
CA GLY A 145 -2.86 12.12 3.32
C GLY A 145 -2.23 10.76 3.07
N PHE A 146 -2.67 10.02 2.05
CA PHE A 146 -2.08 8.73 1.70
C PHE A 146 -0.95 8.93 0.68
N PRO A 147 0.31 8.61 1.01
CA PRO A 147 1.40 8.74 0.05
C PRO A 147 1.31 7.72 -1.08
N VAL A 148 1.52 8.17 -2.32
CA VAL A 148 1.39 7.38 -3.56
C VAL A 148 2.44 7.78 -4.58
N THR A 149 3.05 6.81 -5.23
CA THR A 149 4.05 6.97 -6.27
C THR A 149 3.40 7.18 -7.64
N GLN A 150 4.12 7.84 -8.56
CA GLN A 150 3.65 8.15 -9.92
C GLN A 150 4.58 7.62 -11.02
N PHE A 151 5.62 6.87 -10.69
CA PHE A 151 6.42 6.20 -11.71
C PHE A 151 5.80 4.86 -12.08
N ILE A 152 6.01 4.41 -13.31
CA ILE A 152 5.64 3.06 -13.74
C ILE A 152 6.88 2.17 -13.62
N ARG A 153 6.67 0.91 -13.22
CA ARG A 153 7.70 -0.15 -13.19
C ARG A 153 8.42 -0.31 -14.54
N HIS A 154 9.55 -1.00 -14.53
CA HIS A 154 10.35 -1.23 -15.73
C HIS A 154 9.69 -2.24 -16.69
N GLY A 155 9.71 -1.96 -17.99
CA GLY A 155 8.98 -2.73 -19.01
C GLY A 155 9.51 -4.15 -19.27
N SER A 156 10.69 -4.52 -18.77
CA SER A 156 11.22 -5.88 -18.91
C SER A 156 10.54 -6.92 -18.00
N HIS A 157 9.89 -6.47 -16.93
CA HIS A 157 9.20 -7.32 -15.94
C HIS A 157 7.85 -6.70 -15.56
N PRO A 158 6.90 -6.53 -16.50
CA PRO A 158 5.66 -5.77 -16.25
C PRO A 158 4.79 -6.40 -15.15
N GLU A 159 4.92 -7.70 -14.91
CA GLU A 159 4.17 -8.42 -13.86
C GLU A 159 4.79 -8.31 -12.45
N PHE A 160 5.99 -7.71 -12.32
CA PHE A 160 6.73 -7.65 -11.05
C PHE A 160 7.37 -6.28 -10.84
N THR A 161 7.34 -5.79 -9.61
CA THR A 161 8.12 -4.62 -9.20
C THR A 161 8.65 -4.82 -7.78
N PRO A 162 9.93 -4.53 -7.50
CA PRO A 162 10.47 -4.63 -6.14
C PRO A 162 10.04 -3.46 -5.25
N GLU A 163 9.58 -2.36 -5.86
CA GLU A 163 9.11 -1.16 -5.17
C GLU A 163 7.68 -0.81 -5.61
N PRO A 164 6.85 -0.25 -4.72
CA PRO A 164 5.49 0.15 -5.06
C PRO A 164 5.54 1.23 -6.14
N ASP A 165 4.97 0.93 -7.30
CA ASP A 165 4.85 1.85 -8.43
C ASP A 165 3.41 2.38 -8.55
N MET A 166 3.16 3.21 -9.56
CA MET A 166 1.84 3.77 -9.84
C MET A 166 0.77 2.69 -10.03
N ILE A 167 1.10 1.52 -10.59
CA ILE A 167 0.16 0.40 -10.71
C ILE A 167 -0.22 -0.11 -9.33
N HIS A 168 0.77 -0.34 -8.45
CA HIS A 168 0.52 -0.76 -7.07
C HIS A 168 -0.32 0.23 -6.29
N ASP A 169 0.13 1.48 -6.21
CA ASP A 169 -0.54 2.48 -5.38
C ASP A 169 -1.93 2.83 -5.93
N CYS A 170 -2.04 3.05 -7.24
CA CYS A 170 -3.31 3.44 -7.84
C CYS A 170 -4.33 2.31 -7.84
N LEU A 171 -3.95 1.08 -8.21
CA LEU A 171 -4.89 -0.02 -8.30
C LEU A 171 -5.12 -0.70 -6.95
N GLY A 172 -4.13 -0.75 -6.07
CA GLY A 172 -4.22 -1.40 -4.77
C GLY A 172 -4.84 -0.50 -3.70
N HIS A 173 -4.26 0.68 -3.48
CA HIS A 173 -4.61 1.51 -2.32
C HIS A 173 -5.73 2.52 -2.56
N VAL A 174 -5.79 3.15 -3.74
CA VAL A 174 -6.71 4.27 -3.96
C VAL A 174 -8.19 3.87 -3.86
N PRO A 175 -8.68 2.76 -4.44
CA PRO A 175 -10.10 2.42 -4.39
C PRO A 175 -10.64 2.19 -2.97
N PRO A 176 -9.96 1.43 -2.08
CA PRO A 176 -10.37 1.31 -0.67
C PRO A 176 -10.53 2.64 0.09
N LEU A 177 -9.81 3.71 -0.29
CA LEU A 177 -9.94 5.04 0.34
C LEU A 177 -11.32 5.67 0.15
N MET A 178 -12.14 5.16 -0.76
CA MET A 178 -13.53 5.61 -0.96
C MET A 178 -14.50 5.08 0.10
N ASN A 179 -14.03 4.25 1.03
CA ASN A 179 -14.83 3.72 2.14
C ASN A 179 -14.52 4.45 3.47
N GLN A 180 -15.56 4.90 4.18
CA GLN A 180 -15.37 5.66 5.41
C GLN A 180 -14.72 4.87 6.55
N ASP A 181 -15.13 3.61 6.78
CA ASP A 181 -14.53 2.80 7.84
C ASP A 181 -13.04 2.52 7.53
N TYR A 182 -12.68 2.35 6.25
CA TYR A 182 -11.30 2.17 5.81
C TYR A 182 -10.47 3.47 5.98
N ALA A 183 -11.04 4.62 5.64
CA ALA A 183 -10.39 5.92 5.83
C ALA A 183 -10.11 6.22 7.32
N GLU A 184 -11.07 5.95 8.21
CA GLU A 184 -10.87 6.11 9.66
C GLU A 184 -9.86 5.10 10.22
N LEU A 185 -9.91 3.85 9.76
CA LEU A 185 -8.91 2.81 10.07
C LEU A 185 -7.50 3.30 9.74
N LEU A 186 -7.25 3.75 8.51
CA LEU A 186 -5.93 4.22 8.10
C LEU A 186 -5.49 5.43 8.89
N THR A 187 -6.38 6.42 9.08
CA THR A 187 -6.08 7.62 9.87
C THR A 187 -5.62 7.24 11.28
N LEU A 188 -6.29 6.29 11.92
CA LEU A 188 -5.94 5.84 13.26
C LEU A 188 -4.61 5.08 13.29
N ILE A 189 -4.33 4.20 12.32
CA ILE A 189 -3.01 3.56 12.18
C ILE A 189 -1.93 4.64 12.00
N GLY A 190 -2.18 5.63 11.15
CA GLY A 190 -1.27 6.76 10.91
C GLY A 190 -0.94 7.56 12.17
N LEU A 191 -1.96 7.95 12.93
CA LEU A 191 -1.78 8.62 14.21
C LEU A 191 -1.00 7.73 15.20
N ALA A 192 -1.37 6.46 15.34
CA ALA A 192 -0.73 5.55 16.28
C ALA A 192 0.75 5.32 15.94
N ALA A 193 1.05 5.00 14.68
CA ALA A 193 2.39 4.70 14.19
C ALA A 193 3.32 5.93 14.21
N SER A 194 2.78 7.13 13.97
CA SER A 194 3.55 8.37 14.03
C SER A 194 3.73 8.93 15.45
N THR A 195 3.00 8.39 16.43
CA THR A 195 3.02 8.86 17.83
C THR A 195 3.81 7.94 18.74
N THR A 196 3.64 6.62 18.62
CA THR A 196 4.32 5.67 19.50
C THR A 196 5.85 5.79 19.43
N MET A 197 6.49 5.55 20.57
CA MET A 197 7.95 5.51 20.73
C MET A 197 8.43 4.11 21.12
N GLU A 198 7.51 3.14 21.22
CA GLU A 198 7.79 1.77 21.63
C GLU A 198 7.86 0.87 20.40
N GLY A 199 9.01 0.23 20.18
CA GLY A 199 9.25 -0.56 18.97
C GLY A 199 8.35 -1.80 18.81
N ASP A 200 7.93 -2.41 19.92
CA ASP A 200 6.97 -3.53 19.90
C ASP A 200 5.59 -3.08 19.40
N GLN A 201 5.14 -1.89 19.78
CA GLN A 201 3.91 -1.28 19.26
C GLN A 201 4.04 -0.95 17.76
N VAL A 202 5.19 -0.43 17.34
CA VAL A 202 5.46 -0.18 15.90
C VAL A 202 5.39 -1.49 15.12
N LEU A 203 6.07 -2.55 15.57
CA LEU A 203 6.06 -3.84 14.89
C LEU A 203 4.66 -4.46 14.81
N ALA A 204 3.88 -4.35 15.89
CA ALA A 204 2.49 -4.78 15.90
C ALA A 204 1.64 -4.03 14.86
N LEU A 205 1.81 -2.71 14.73
CA LEU A 205 1.13 -1.90 13.72
C LEU A 205 1.57 -2.26 12.30
N LYS A 206 2.87 -2.53 12.08
CA LYS A 206 3.40 -3.02 10.79
C LYS A 206 2.73 -4.32 10.37
N ARG A 207 2.69 -5.31 11.27
CA ARG A 207 2.06 -6.62 11.01
C ARG A 207 0.55 -6.49 10.80
N PHE A 208 -0.10 -5.63 11.59
CA PHE A 208 -1.51 -5.31 11.40
C PHE A 208 -1.76 -4.76 9.99
N SER A 209 -0.98 -3.76 9.55
CA SER A 209 -1.09 -3.21 8.19
C SER A 209 -0.75 -4.24 7.11
N TRP A 210 0.30 -5.04 7.28
CA TRP A 210 0.69 -6.06 6.32
C TRP A 210 -0.42 -7.08 6.07
N PHE A 211 -0.94 -7.70 7.12
CA PHE A 211 -1.97 -8.73 7.00
C PHE A 211 -3.40 -8.18 6.85
N SER A 212 -3.54 -6.87 6.60
CA SER A 212 -4.83 -6.26 6.27
C SER A 212 -4.75 -5.32 5.07
N VAL A 213 -4.14 -4.15 5.23
CA VAL A 213 -4.02 -3.12 4.19
C VAL A 213 -3.27 -3.64 2.95
N GLU A 214 -2.19 -4.39 3.13
CA GLU A 214 -1.38 -4.93 2.02
C GLU A 214 -1.86 -6.29 1.52
N PHE A 215 -2.09 -7.25 2.43
CA PHE A 215 -2.39 -8.64 2.12
C PHE A 215 -3.67 -9.13 2.83
N GLY A 216 -4.70 -8.29 2.88
CA GLY A 216 -5.98 -8.60 3.50
C GLY A 216 -6.98 -9.28 2.56
N LEU A 217 -7.72 -10.22 3.14
CA LEU A 217 -8.88 -10.87 2.53
C LEU A 217 -10.16 -10.50 3.28
N ILE A 218 -11.29 -10.48 2.60
CA ILE A 218 -12.61 -10.15 3.17
C ILE A 218 -13.63 -11.21 2.80
N GLU A 219 -14.50 -11.57 3.75
CA GLU A 219 -15.63 -12.46 3.49
C GLU A 219 -16.83 -11.66 2.96
N GLU A 220 -17.34 -12.03 1.80
CA GLU A 220 -18.54 -11.46 1.18
C GLU A 220 -19.47 -12.58 0.71
N GLN A 221 -20.69 -12.61 1.24
CA GLN A 221 -21.72 -13.59 0.83
C GLN A 221 -21.27 -15.07 0.94
N GLY A 222 -20.39 -15.37 1.90
CA GLY A 222 -19.84 -16.72 2.10
C GLY A 222 -18.67 -17.07 1.18
N GLU A 223 -18.19 -16.13 0.35
CA GLU A 223 -16.97 -16.26 -0.43
C GLU A 223 -15.85 -15.39 0.14
N VAL A 224 -14.61 -15.85 0.01
CA VAL A 224 -13.42 -15.04 0.34
C VAL A 224 -13.02 -14.22 -0.90
N LYS A 225 -12.89 -12.91 -0.71
CA LYS A 225 -12.50 -11.92 -1.72
C LYS A 225 -11.26 -11.16 -1.29
N VAL A 226 -10.61 -10.50 -2.25
CA VAL A 226 -9.39 -9.72 -2.03
C VAL A 226 -9.70 -8.24 -1.81
N PHE A 227 -9.02 -7.61 -0.85
CA PHE A 227 -8.98 -6.15 -0.74
C PHE A 227 -7.57 -5.59 -0.49
N GLY A 228 -6.59 -6.43 -0.11
CA GLY A 228 -5.22 -6.00 0.15
C GLY A 228 -4.52 -5.47 -1.10
N ALA A 229 -3.84 -4.33 -0.97
CA ALA A 229 -3.22 -3.62 -2.09
C ALA A 229 -2.07 -4.38 -2.76
N GLY A 230 -1.22 -5.03 -1.97
CA GLY A 230 -0.15 -5.91 -2.46
C GLY A 230 -0.70 -7.07 -3.28
N ILE A 231 -1.85 -7.62 -2.90
CA ILE A 231 -2.52 -8.67 -3.68
C ILE A 231 -3.14 -8.07 -4.96
N LEU A 232 -3.95 -7.02 -4.85
CA LEU A 232 -4.65 -6.37 -5.97
C LEU A 232 -3.73 -5.77 -7.06
N SER A 233 -2.44 -5.66 -6.79
CA SER A 233 -1.47 -5.09 -7.73
C SER A 233 -0.59 -6.13 -8.42
N SER A 234 -0.81 -7.42 -8.14
CA SER A 234 -0.01 -8.54 -8.63
C SER A 234 -0.88 -9.59 -9.31
N THR A 235 -0.65 -9.82 -10.60
CA THR A 235 -1.35 -10.84 -11.39
C THR A 235 -1.09 -12.26 -10.88
N GLY A 236 0.06 -12.49 -10.22
CA GLY A 236 0.39 -13.76 -9.58
C GLY A 236 -0.23 -13.90 -8.19
N GLU A 237 -0.22 -12.83 -7.39
CA GLU A 237 -0.65 -12.91 -5.99
C GLU A 237 -2.16 -13.06 -5.85
N ILE A 238 -2.97 -12.45 -6.73
CA ILE A 238 -4.43 -12.58 -6.70
C ILE A 238 -4.87 -14.06 -6.71
N PRO A 239 -4.56 -14.87 -7.74
CA PRO A 239 -4.98 -16.27 -7.76
C PRO A 239 -4.29 -17.11 -6.69
N PHE A 240 -3.01 -16.81 -6.37
CA PHE A 240 -2.29 -17.55 -5.32
C PHE A 240 -2.94 -17.35 -3.94
N SER A 241 -3.29 -16.12 -3.58
CA SER A 241 -3.89 -15.75 -2.29
C SER A 241 -5.19 -16.46 -1.98
N LEU A 242 -5.92 -16.95 -3.00
CA LEU A 242 -7.19 -17.68 -2.87
C LEU A 242 -7.04 -19.19 -3.11
N SER A 243 -5.83 -19.66 -3.37
CA SER A 243 -5.55 -21.07 -3.65
C SER A 243 -5.56 -21.92 -2.37
N LYS A 244 -5.60 -23.23 -2.56
CA LYS A 244 -5.47 -24.23 -1.47
C LYS A 244 -4.08 -24.25 -0.81
N ASP A 245 -3.09 -23.63 -1.44
CA ASP A 245 -1.71 -23.60 -0.94
C ASP A 245 -1.51 -22.48 0.11
N VAL A 246 -2.52 -21.61 0.27
CA VAL A 246 -2.56 -20.54 1.28
C VAL A 246 -3.46 -20.94 2.45
N ILE A 247 -2.96 -20.74 3.67
CA ILE A 247 -3.72 -20.96 4.90
C ILE A 247 -4.54 -19.69 5.20
N HIS A 248 -5.86 -19.78 5.02
CA HIS A 248 -6.79 -18.72 5.43
C HIS A 248 -7.19 -18.88 6.90
N ARG A 249 -7.05 -17.81 7.68
CA ARG A 249 -7.50 -17.73 9.08
C ARG A 249 -8.48 -16.57 9.28
N PRO A 250 -9.44 -16.66 10.19
CA PRO A 250 -10.18 -15.49 10.64
C PRO A 250 -9.22 -14.44 11.21
N PHE A 251 -9.48 -13.16 10.94
CA PHE A 251 -8.66 -12.09 11.48
C PHE A 251 -8.83 -11.99 13.00
N VAL A 252 -7.76 -12.32 13.73
CA VAL A 252 -7.66 -12.18 15.19
C VAL A 252 -6.45 -11.32 15.48
N THR A 253 -6.67 -10.13 16.05
CA THR A 253 -5.62 -9.12 16.27
C THR A 253 -4.38 -9.69 16.96
N ASP A 254 -4.53 -10.52 17.99
CA ASP A 254 -3.40 -11.12 18.72
C ASP A 254 -2.59 -12.12 17.89
N GLU A 255 -3.23 -12.85 16.98
CA GLU A 255 -2.52 -13.74 16.07
C GLU A 255 -1.81 -12.95 14.97
N VAL A 256 -2.47 -11.91 14.45
CA VAL A 256 -1.94 -11.06 13.37
C VAL A 256 -0.67 -10.34 13.81
N ILE A 257 -0.68 -9.67 14.97
CA ILE A 257 0.47 -8.88 15.42
C ILE A 257 1.67 -9.74 15.88
N GLU A 258 1.47 -11.05 16.06
CA GLU A 258 2.53 -12.01 16.37
C GLU A 258 3.00 -12.81 15.14
N THR A 259 2.29 -12.71 14.01
CA THR A 259 2.67 -13.40 12.77
C THR A 259 3.78 -12.61 12.07
N ASP A 260 4.93 -13.25 11.83
CA ASP A 260 6.00 -12.71 10.99
C ASP A 260 5.70 -12.98 9.51
N TYR A 261 6.31 -12.19 8.62
CA TYR A 261 6.14 -12.33 7.16
C TYR A 261 7.48 -12.25 6.45
N ASP A 262 7.50 -12.42 5.14
CA ASP A 262 8.68 -12.15 4.31
C ASP A 262 8.18 -11.46 3.04
N PRO A 263 8.56 -10.19 2.78
CA PRO A 263 8.05 -9.43 1.64
C PRO A 263 8.62 -9.90 0.31
N SER A 264 9.68 -10.73 0.32
CA SER A 264 10.34 -11.22 -0.90
C SER A 264 9.66 -12.43 -1.55
N ARG A 265 8.58 -12.94 -0.94
CA ARG A 265 7.86 -14.14 -1.40
C ARG A 265 6.34 -13.93 -1.37
N MET A 266 5.62 -14.79 -2.08
CA MET A 266 4.16 -14.85 -2.00
C MET A 266 3.72 -15.30 -0.60
N GLN A 267 2.60 -14.79 -0.12
CA GLN A 267 2.16 -14.99 1.27
C GLN A 267 1.36 -16.29 1.44
N ASP A 268 1.88 -17.22 2.23
CA ASP A 268 1.32 -18.57 2.46
C ASP A 268 0.33 -18.65 3.63
N LYS A 269 0.19 -17.57 4.41
CA LYS A 269 -0.78 -17.43 5.50
C LYS A 269 -1.44 -16.05 5.43
N LEU A 270 -2.76 -16.02 5.27
CA LEU A 270 -3.53 -14.79 5.13
C LEU A 270 -4.73 -14.77 6.09
N PHE A 271 -5.20 -13.55 6.39
CA PHE A 271 -6.28 -13.33 7.35
C PHE A 271 -7.52 -12.75 6.66
N VAL A 272 -8.69 -13.27 7.04
CA VAL A 272 -9.99 -12.92 6.48
C VAL A 272 -10.77 -12.08 7.48
N ILE A 273 -11.15 -10.86 7.07
CA ILE A 273 -12.01 -9.96 7.85
C ILE A 273 -13.48 -10.13 7.43
N PRO A 274 -14.45 -9.90 8.32
CA PRO A 274 -15.86 -9.87 7.94
C PRO A 274 -16.30 -8.51 7.37
N SER A 275 -15.58 -7.42 7.67
CA SER A 275 -15.85 -6.08 7.12
C SER A 275 -14.76 -5.07 7.50
N PHE A 276 -14.68 -3.94 6.78
CA PHE A 276 -13.83 -2.81 7.19
C PHE A 276 -14.24 -2.20 8.53
N ARG A 277 -15.53 -2.18 8.88
CA ARG A 277 -15.98 -1.74 10.21
C ARG A 277 -15.37 -2.61 11.32
N PHE A 278 -15.35 -3.93 11.13
CA PHE A 278 -14.70 -4.84 12.08
C PHE A 278 -13.22 -4.50 12.23
N LEU A 279 -12.52 -4.37 11.10
CA LEU A 279 -11.08 -4.07 11.11
C LEU A 279 -10.77 -2.73 11.80
N ARG A 280 -11.60 -1.70 11.57
CA ARG A 280 -11.53 -0.42 12.29
C ARG A 280 -11.71 -0.59 13.80
N GLN A 281 -12.68 -1.38 14.24
CA GLN A 281 -12.88 -1.64 15.67
C GLN A 281 -11.71 -2.40 16.30
N GLU A 282 -11.07 -3.30 15.56
CA GLU A 282 -9.90 -4.03 16.04
C GLU A 282 -8.69 -3.12 16.25
N ILE A 283 -8.42 -2.19 15.33
CA ILE A 283 -7.34 -1.21 15.55
C ILE A 283 -7.65 -0.26 16.71
N GLU A 284 -8.90 0.17 16.89
CA GLU A 284 -9.33 1.03 18.01
C GLU A 284 -9.06 0.33 19.35
N LYS A 285 -9.37 -0.96 19.45
CA LYS A 285 -9.08 -1.78 20.63
C LYS A 285 -7.57 -1.94 20.84
N LEU A 286 -6.81 -2.18 19.78
CA LEU A 286 -5.36 -2.37 19.85
C LEU A 286 -4.66 -1.10 20.35
N VAL A 287 -4.96 0.05 19.75
CA VAL A 287 -4.42 1.36 20.13
C VAL A 287 -4.75 1.67 21.60
N LYS A 288 -6.00 1.44 22.02
CA LYS A 288 -6.41 1.62 23.41
C LYS A 288 -5.68 0.66 24.36
N ARG A 289 -5.54 -0.61 24.00
CA ARG A 289 -4.82 -1.63 24.79
C ARG A 289 -3.36 -1.25 25.01
N PHE A 290 -2.73 -0.66 24.00
CA PHE A 290 -1.35 -0.18 24.05
C PHE A 290 -1.19 1.21 24.71
N ASN A 291 -2.29 1.88 25.08
CA ASN A 291 -2.29 3.24 25.62
C ASN A 291 -1.53 4.24 24.73
N ILE A 292 -1.66 4.13 23.40
CA ILE A 292 -1.04 5.07 22.47
C ILE A 292 -1.82 6.40 22.51
N PRO A 293 -1.16 7.56 22.68
CA PRO A 293 -1.85 8.84 22.88
C PRO A 293 -2.27 9.47 21.54
N VAL A 294 -3.37 9.02 20.96
CA VAL A 294 -3.94 9.51 19.69
C VAL A 294 -5.29 10.20 19.84
#